data_AF-A0A1M5P7H0-F1
#
_entry.id   AF-A0A1M5P7H0-F1
#
_cell.length_a   1.000
_cell.length_b   1.000
_cell.length_c   1.000
_cell.angle_alpha   90.00
_cell.angle_beta   90.00
_cell.angle_gamma   90.00
#
_symmetry.space_group_name_H-M   'P 1'
#
loop_
_entity.id
_entity.type
_entity.pdbx_description
1 polymer ?
#
loop_
_entity_poly.entity_id
_entity_poly.type
_entity_poly.pdbx_seq_one_letter_code
_entity_poly.pdbx_strand_id
1 'polypeptide(L)'
;MMKQKQNFKYFLFLFVFLCSVKGFAANYYWVGGSGNWSDINHWRTSSGGSGIPLVVPGLTDDVYFDANSGFTASSKTVTVNVPANMRNITFSGSAVAPVLNSASTANPINIYGSSEWQSGMTVNSVYLYYRNANIAKTIKSNGVLTGSAVYIEEETSVSLADDFSISGALTHSAGIFTTNNHKVTAESYSGDTGSKPRTLNLGSSDFY
;
A
#
# COMPACT_ATOMS: atom_id res chain seq x y z
N MET A 1 20.87 37.58 -65.71
CA MET A 1 20.74 38.34 -64.45
C MET A 1 19.25 38.43 -64.12
N MET A 2 18.85 38.04 -62.90
CA MET A 2 17.45 37.90 -62.39
C MET A 2 16.69 36.65 -62.90
N LYS A 3 15.93 35.85 -62.13
CA LYS A 3 15.29 35.98 -60.80
C LYS A 3 15.46 34.69 -59.98
N GLN A 4 15.71 34.86 -58.68
CA GLN A 4 15.79 33.84 -57.63
C GLN A 4 14.39 33.24 -57.38
N LYS A 5 14.24 31.91 -57.55
CA LYS A 5 13.01 31.18 -57.14
C LYS A 5 13.05 30.98 -55.62
N GLN A 6 12.22 31.71 -54.89
CA GLN A 6 11.92 31.43 -53.48
C GLN A 6 11.15 30.11 -53.39
N ASN A 7 11.83 29.06 -52.93
CA ASN A 7 11.20 27.80 -52.53
C ASN A 7 10.80 27.92 -51.05
N PHE A 8 9.60 28.44 -50.80
CA PHE A 8 8.97 28.36 -49.47
C PHE A 8 8.26 27.00 -49.37
N LYS A 9 8.97 25.96 -48.92
CA LYS A 9 8.33 24.68 -48.60
C LYS A 9 8.95 24.07 -47.35
N TYR A 10 8.06 23.84 -46.38
CA TYR A 10 8.20 23.07 -45.14
C TYR A 10 8.89 23.75 -43.96
N PHE A 11 8.15 24.65 -43.31
CA PHE A 11 8.29 24.87 -41.86
C PHE A 11 7.63 23.66 -41.16
N LEU A 12 8.44 22.69 -40.74
CA LEU A 12 7.97 21.57 -39.94
C LEU A 12 7.71 22.08 -38.51
N PHE A 13 6.44 22.39 -38.21
CA PHE A 13 6.01 22.74 -36.86
C PHE A 13 5.94 21.44 -36.04
N LEU A 14 7.03 21.10 -35.34
CA LEU A 14 7.06 19.98 -34.40
C LEU A 14 6.32 20.39 -33.12
N PHE A 15 5.00 20.21 -33.09
CA PHE A 15 4.20 20.36 -31.87
C PHE A 15 4.38 19.09 -31.03
N VAL A 16 5.42 19.06 -30.18
CA VAL A 16 5.56 17.99 -29.18
C VAL A 16 4.47 18.22 -28.14
N PHE A 17 3.38 17.46 -28.26
CA PHE A 17 2.30 17.42 -27.30
C PHE A 17 2.85 16.81 -26.00
N LEU A 18 3.21 17.65 -25.03
CA LEU A 18 3.37 17.23 -23.63
C LEU A 18 2.00 16.82 -23.08
N CYS A 19 1.53 15.65 -23.48
CA CYS A 19 0.57 14.91 -22.67
C CYS A 19 1.28 14.55 -21.38
N SER A 20 0.96 15.26 -20.30
CA SER A 20 1.14 14.68 -18.97
C SER A 20 0.23 13.46 -18.92
N VAL A 21 0.81 12.29 -19.17
CA VAL A 21 0.11 11.02 -18.95
C VAL A 21 -0.08 10.95 -17.45
N LYS A 22 -1.24 11.37 -16.96
CA LYS A 22 -1.63 11.07 -15.59
C LYS A 22 -1.70 9.56 -15.51
N GLY A 23 -0.77 8.95 -14.78
CA GLY A 23 -0.86 7.53 -14.45
C GLY A 23 -2.19 7.32 -13.74
N PHE A 24 -3.08 6.56 -14.37
CA PHE A 24 -4.31 6.14 -13.69
C PHE A 24 -3.92 5.11 -12.64
N ALA A 25 -4.48 5.25 -11.44
CA ALA A 25 -4.40 4.20 -10.42
C ALA A 25 -4.85 2.87 -11.04
N ALA A 26 -3.96 1.88 -11.03
CA ALA A 26 -4.26 0.56 -11.57
C ALA A 26 -4.50 -0.45 -10.44
N ASN A 27 -5.20 -1.53 -10.78
CA ASN A 27 -5.42 -2.66 -9.89
C ASN A 27 -4.41 -3.77 -10.21
N TYR A 28 -3.74 -4.25 -9.17
CA TYR A 28 -2.71 -5.27 -9.24
C TYR A 28 -3.11 -6.47 -8.40
N TYR A 29 -3.12 -7.65 -9.01
CA TYR A 29 -3.56 -8.89 -8.38
C TYR A 29 -2.39 -9.84 -8.25
N TRP A 30 -2.12 -10.31 -7.04
CA TRP A 30 -1.08 -11.30 -6.80
C TRP A 30 -1.53 -12.67 -7.31
N VAL A 31 -0.61 -13.45 -7.90
CA VAL A 31 -0.84 -14.83 -8.38
C VAL A 31 0.37 -15.72 -8.11
N GLY A 32 0.22 -17.04 -8.20
CA GLY A 32 1.34 -17.99 -8.21
C GLY A 32 1.85 -18.44 -6.83
N GLY A 33 1.15 -18.12 -5.75
CA GLY A 33 1.51 -18.55 -4.40
C GLY A 33 2.68 -17.75 -3.82
N SER A 34 3.65 -18.42 -3.19
CA SER A 34 4.85 -17.78 -2.67
C SER A 34 5.67 -17.08 -3.77
N GLY A 35 6.25 -15.93 -3.46
CA GLY A 35 7.06 -15.18 -4.42
C GLY A 35 7.63 -13.89 -3.86
N ASN A 36 8.47 -13.23 -4.67
CA ASN A 36 9.04 -11.93 -4.35
C ASN A 36 8.14 -10.81 -4.83
N TRP A 37 7.89 -9.80 -4.00
CA TRP A 37 7.10 -8.61 -4.36
C TRP A 37 7.58 -7.96 -5.67
N SER A 38 8.90 -7.93 -5.87
CA SER A 38 9.51 -7.34 -7.07
C SER A 38 9.38 -8.17 -8.35
N ASP A 39 8.90 -9.41 -8.29
CA ASP A 39 8.77 -10.25 -9.46
C ASP A 39 7.47 -9.93 -10.21
N ILE A 40 7.63 -9.33 -11.39
CA ILE A 40 6.51 -8.91 -12.23
C ILE A 40 5.60 -10.08 -12.63
N ASN A 41 6.11 -11.31 -12.65
CA ASN A 41 5.35 -12.51 -13.01
C ASN A 41 4.33 -12.92 -11.94
N HIS A 42 4.43 -12.37 -10.73
CA HIS A 42 3.44 -12.55 -9.68
C HIS A 42 2.30 -11.53 -9.72
N TRP A 43 2.31 -10.58 -10.66
CA TRP A 43 1.29 -9.53 -10.76
C TRP A 43 0.40 -9.65 -11.99
N ARG A 44 -0.89 -9.41 -11.83
CA ARG A 44 -1.88 -9.35 -12.92
C ARG A 44 -2.69 -8.07 -12.88
N THR A 45 -3.22 -7.66 -14.04
CA THR A 45 -4.10 -6.47 -14.16
C THR A 45 -5.58 -6.75 -13.85
N SER A 46 -5.93 -8.01 -13.58
CA SER A 46 -7.26 -8.47 -13.18
C SER A 46 -7.17 -9.77 -12.37
N SER A 47 -8.12 -9.99 -11.46
CA SER A 47 -8.20 -11.23 -10.67
C SER A 47 -8.40 -12.45 -11.57
N GLY A 48 -7.57 -13.48 -11.40
CA GLY A 48 -7.59 -14.70 -12.24
C GLY A 48 -7.19 -14.49 -13.70
N GLY A 49 -6.80 -13.26 -14.08
CA GLY A 49 -6.40 -12.91 -15.43
C GLY A 49 -4.95 -13.30 -15.77
N SER A 50 -4.59 -13.16 -17.05
CA SER A 50 -3.24 -13.43 -17.56
C SER A 50 -2.44 -12.18 -17.90
N GLY A 51 -3.05 -10.99 -17.86
CA GLY A 51 -2.39 -9.73 -18.22
C GLY A 51 -1.29 -9.35 -17.22
N ILE A 52 -0.04 -9.33 -17.66
CA ILE A 52 1.13 -8.95 -16.85
C ILE A 52 1.35 -7.43 -16.99
N PRO A 53 1.45 -6.66 -15.89
CA PRO A 53 1.74 -5.24 -15.95
C PRO A 53 3.20 -4.97 -16.36
N LEU A 54 3.52 -3.75 -16.79
CA LEU A 54 4.88 -3.38 -17.22
C LEU A 54 5.85 -3.11 -16.05
N VAL A 55 5.29 -2.76 -14.88
CA VAL A 55 6.02 -2.42 -13.66
C VAL A 55 5.26 -2.98 -12.45
N VAL A 56 5.96 -3.21 -11.35
CA VAL A 56 5.35 -3.60 -10.06
C VAL A 56 4.51 -2.44 -9.48
N PRO A 57 3.59 -2.69 -8.53
CA PRO A 57 2.72 -1.66 -7.97
C PRO A 57 3.49 -0.45 -7.43
N GLY A 58 2.97 0.74 -7.69
CA GLY A 58 3.43 2.00 -7.12
C GLY A 58 2.44 2.59 -6.11
N LEU A 59 2.79 3.76 -5.56
CA LEU A 59 2.03 4.44 -4.49
C LEU A 59 0.59 4.81 -4.85
N THR A 60 0.24 4.84 -6.14
CA THR A 60 -1.11 5.16 -6.63
C THR A 60 -1.97 3.93 -6.90
N ASP A 61 -1.39 2.73 -6.87
CA ASP A 61 -2.01 1.49 -7.34
C ASP A 61 -2.60 0.68 -6.20
N ASP A 62 -3.73 0.03 -6.44
CA ASP A 62 -4.36 -0.86 -5.46
C ASP A 62 -3.86 -2.29 -5.66
N VAL A 63 -3.50 -2.97 -4.57
CA VAL A 63 -3.03 -4.36 -4.61
C VAL A 63 -4.03 -5.30 -3.93
N TYR A 64 -4.24 -6.46 -4.55
CA TYR A 64 -5.23 -7.45 -4.13
C TYR A 64 -4.59 -8.83 -4.05
N PHE A 65 -4.87 -9.51 -2.94
CA PHE A 65 -4.50 -10.89 -2.67
C PHE A 65 -5.78 -11.65 -2.37
N ASP A 66 -6.24 -12.43 -3.33
CA ASP A 66 -7.58 -13.00 -3.36
C ASP A 66 -7.59 -14.51 -3.60
N ALA A 67 -8.77 -15.08 -3.85
CA ALA A 67 -8.93 -16.52 -4.11
C ALA A 67 -8.06 -17.03 -5.28
N ASN A 68 -7.69 -16.16 -6.22
CA ASN A 68 -6.85 -16.48 -7.38
C ASN A 68 -5.35 -16.25 -7.12
N SER A 69 -4.95 -15.88 -5.91
CA SER A 69 -3.54 -15.68 -5.57
C SER A 69 -2.71 -16.96 -5.54
N GLY A 70 -3.35 -18.13 -5.59
CA GLY A 70 -2.66 -19.42 -5.74
C GLY A 70 -1.93 -19.89 -4.48
N PHE A 71 -2.30 -19.36 -3.32
CA PHE A 71 -1.68 -19.78 -2.06
C PHE A 71 -2.06 -21.21 -1.68
N THR A 72 -1.05 -21.99 -1.31
CA THR A 72 -1.19 -23.36 -0.81
C THR A 72 -0.48 -23.51 0.53
N ALA A 73 -0.69 -24.62 1.23
CA ALA A 73 -0.03 -24.85 2.53
C ALA A 73 1.50 -24.76 2.45
N SER A 74 2.10 -25.17 1.33
CA SER A 74 3.54 -25.11 1.06
C SER A 74 4.00 -23.85 0.31
N SER A 75 3.08 -23.03 -0.19
CA SER A 75 3.36 -21.87 -1.04
C SER A 75 2.43 -20.71 -0.69
N LYS A 76 2.74 -20.00 0.40
CA LYS A 76 1.88 -18.93 0.94
C LYS A 76 2.62 -17.65 1.36
N THR A 77 3.90 -17.50 1.01
CA THR A 77 4.74 -16.41 1.50
C THR A 77 5.04 -15.39 0.41
N VAL A 78 4.54 -14.18 0.59
CA VAL A 78 4.90 -13.00 -0.20
C VAL A 78 6.08 -12.33 0.48
N THR A 79 7.25 -12.34 -0.18
CA THR A 79 8.47 -11.75 0.36
C THR A 79 8.64 -10.33 -0.18
N VAL A 80 8.63 -9.35 0.72
CA VAL A 80 8.91 -7.94 0.41
C VAL A 80 10.42 -7.76 0.35
N ASN A 81 10.99 -8.04 -0.83
CA ASN A 81 12.43 -8.02 -1.09
C ASN A 81 12.96 -6.65 -1.56
N VAL A 82 12.06 -5.69 -1.77
CA VAL A 82 12.28 -4.26 -2.06
C VAL A 82 11.19 -3.46 -1.31
N PRO A 83 11.31 -2.13 -1.11
CA PRO A 83 10.22 -1.34 -0.56
C PRO A 83 8.91 -1.56 -1.35
N ALA A 84 7.87 -2.03 -0.66
CA ALA A 84 6.56 -2.25 -1.27
C ALA A 84 5.74 -0.96 -1.17
N ASN A 85 5.27 -0.44 -2.30
CA ASN A 85 4.47 0.78 -2.36
C ASN A 85 3.12 0.47 -2.98
N MET A 86 2.05 0.96 -2.36
CA MET A 86 0.68 0.79 -2.84
C MET A 86 -0.23 1.88 -2.28
N ARG A 87 -1.31 2.19 -2.99
CA ARG A 87 -2.42 2.98 -2.44
C ARG A 87 -3.18 2.13 -1.44
N ASN A 88 -4.03 1.21 -1.87
CA ASN A 88 -4.72 0.29 -0.97
C ASN A 88 -4.09 -1.10 -1.02
N ILE A 89 -4.14 -1.82 0.10
CA ILE A 89 -3.79 -3.24 0.19
C ILE A 89 -4.97 -4.04 0.72
N THR A 90 -5.38 -5.06 -0.02
CA THR A 90 -6.50 -5.93 0.35
C THR A 90 -6.09 -7.39 0.26
N PHE A 91 -6.09 -8.07 1.41
CA PHE A 91 -6.06 -9.52 1.51
C PHE A 91 -7.47 -10.00 1.86
N SER A 92 -8.12 -10.73 0.96
CA SER A 92 -9.47 -11.24 1.20
C SER A 92 -9.81 -12.42 0.29
N GLY A 93 -10.33 -13.50 0.87
CA GLY A 93 -10.85 -14.65 0.12
C GLY A 93 -9.81 -15.70 -0.30
N SER A 94 -8.54 -15.58 0.10
CA SER A 94 -7.57 -16.66 -0.07
C SER A 94 -7.95 -17.86 0.79
N ALA A 95 -8.08 -19.05 0.19
CA ALA A 95 -8.44 -20.27 0.92
C ALA A 95 -7.38 -20.67 1.97
N VAL A 96 -6.10 -20.42 1.67
CA VAL A 96 -4.99 -20.55 2.61
C VAL A 96 -4.57 -19.15 3.03
N ALA A 97 -4.61 -18.87 4.34
CA ALA A 97 -4.19 -17.59 4.86
C ALA A 97 -2.69 -17.35 4.55
N PRO A 98 -2.33 -16.24 3.88
CA PRO A 98 -0.97 -16.00 3.44
C PRO A 98 -0.07 -15.45 4.55
N VAL A 99 1.22 -15.35 4.23
CA VAL A 99 2.25 -14.69 5.02
C VAL A 99 2.79 -13.53 4.18
N LEU A 100 2.67 -12.31 4.68
CA LEU A 100 3.37 -11.15 4.14
C LEU A 100 4.64 -10.91 4.96
N ASN A 101 5.80 -11.06 4.33
CA ASN A 101 7.10 -11.06 5.01
C ASN A 101 7.99 -9.90 4.53
N SER A 102 8.13 -8.89 5.37
CA SER A 102 9.00 -7.71 5.26
C SER A 102 9.96 -7.69 6.48
N ALA A 103 10.92 -8.61 6.48
CA ALA A 103 11.81 -8.85 7.63
C ALA A 103 13.01 -7.87 7.74
N SER A 104 13.06 -6.81 6.92
CA SER A 104 14.17 -5.86 6.87
C SER A 104 13.67 -4.42 6.91
N THR A 105 14.34 -3.57 7.68
CA THR A 105 14.09 -2.11 7.72
C THR A 105 14.28 -1.45 6.35
N ALA A 106 15.08 -2.05 5.46
CA ALA A 106 15.33 -1.54 4.12
C ALA A 106 14.15 -1.77 3.14
N ASN A 107 13.24 -2.69 3.48
CA ASN A 107 12.13 -3.09 2.61
C ASN A 107 10.77 -2.87 3.28
N PRO A 108 10.44 -1.63 3.67
CA PRO A 108 9.20 -1.34 4.39
C PRO A 108 7.96 -1.59 3.51
N ILE A 109 6.82 -1.71 4.16
CA ILE A 109 5.50 -1.65 3.51
C ILE A 109 4.99 -0.22 3.62
N ASN A 110 4.81 0.46 2.48
CA ASN A 110 4.33 1.84 2.40
C ASN A 110 2.92 1.89 1.79
N ILE A 111 1.92 2.09 2.65
CA ILE A 111 0.50 2.18 2.29
C ILE A 111 0.12 3.66 2.22
N TYR A 112 -0.27 4.13 1.03
CA TYR A 112 -0.68 5.52 0.78
C TYR A 112 -2.20 5.72 0.90
N GLY A 113 -2.95 4.64 1.07
CA GLY A 113 -4.40 4.57 1.29
C GLY A 113 -4.75 3.66 2.46
N SER A 114 -5.74 2.80 2.27
CA SER A 114 -6.34 1.94 3.30
C SER A 114 -5.81 0.50 3.26
N SER A 115 -5.98 -0.23 4.36
CA SER A 115 -5.66 -1.65 4.44
C SER A 115 -6.86 -2.51 4.85
N GLU A 116 -6.97 -3.68 4.25
CA GLU A 116 -7.79 -4.79 4.70
C GLU A 116 -6.93 -6.06 4.74
N TRP A 117 -6.81 -6.65 5.92
CA TRP A 117 -6.02 -7.88 6.14
C TRP A 117 -6.96 -9.10 6.23
N GLN A 118 -6.50 -10.28 5.83
CA GLN A 118 -7.32 -11.49 5.95
C GLN A 118 -7.14 -12.15 7.31
N SER A 119 -8.24 -12.48 7.99
CA SER A 119 -8.19 -13.26 9.24
C SER A 119 -7.30 -14.51 9.12
N GLY A 120 -6.46 -14.74 10.12
CA GLY A 120 -5.53 -15.87 10.19
C GLY A 120 -4.25 -15.71 9.37
N MET A 121 -4.08 -14.62 8.61
CA MET A 121 -2.82 -14.34 7.92
C MET A 121 -1.72 -13.92 8.90
N THR A 122 -0.47 -13.97 8.45
CA THR A 122 0.67 -13.41 9.19
C THR A 122 1.20 -12.17 8.48
N VAL A 123 1.34 -11.07 9.21
CA VAL A 123 2.05 -9.87 8.75
C VAL A 123 3.33 -9.75 9.55
N ASN A 124 4.43 -10.27 8.99
CA ASN A 124 5.76 -10.11 9.56
C ASN A 124 6.44 -8.91 8.90
N SER A 125 6.23 -7.71 9.44
CA SER A 125 6.87 -6.49 8.91
C SER A 125 7.64 -5.76 10.00
N VAL A 126 8.89 -5.40 9.72
CA VAL A 126 9.64 -4.53 10.63
C VAL A 126 9.02 -3.13 10.65
N TYR A 127 8.78 -2.55 9.47
CA TYR A 127 8.14 -1.24 9.31
C TYR A 127 6.93 -1.29 8.38
N LEU A 128 5.79 -0.83 8.88
CA LEU A 128 4.56 -0.63 8.13
C LEU A 128 4.12 0.82 8.27
N TYR A 129 4.05 1.53 7.15
CA TYR A 129 3.72 2.95 7.11
C TYR A 129 2.36 3.18 6.47
N TYR A 130 1.52 3.98 7.13
CA TYR A 130 0.42 4.71 6.50
C TYR A 130 0.95 6.10 6.11
N ARG A 131 1.57 6.17 4.92
CA ARG A 131 2.28 7.35 4.39
C ARG A 131 1.34 8.48 4.03
N ASN A 132 1.74 9.74 4.20
CA ASN A 132 0.92 10.87 3.77
C ASN A 132 0.58 10.82 2.28
N ALA A 133 -0.72 10.91 1.96
CA ALA A 133 -1.24 11.14 0.62
C ALA A 133 -2.36 12.20 0.62
N ASN A 134 -2.58 12.86 1.77
CA ASN A 134 -3.66 13.82 1.99
C ASN A 134 -5.05 13.25 1.68
N ILE A 135 -5.27 11.98 2.03
CA ILE A 135 -6.54 11.28 1.88
C ILE A 135 -6.88 10.55 3.17
N ALA A 136 -8.17 10.50 3.51
CA ALA A 136 -8.66 9.73 4.64
C ALA A 136 -8.46 8.22 4.39
N LYS A 137 -8.09 7.49 5.44
CA LYS A 137 -7.77 6.05 5.39
C LYS A 137 -8.53 5.25 6.42
N THR A 138 -8.71 3.97 6.12
CA THR A 138 -9.21 2.98 7.06
C THR A 138 -8.23 1.85 7.26
N ILE A 139 -8.22 1.29 8.46
CA ILE A 139 -7.52 0.04 8.79
C ILE A 139 -8.56 -0.99 9.19
N LYS A 140 -8.58 -2.12 8.50
CA LYS A 140 -9.38 -3.29 8.86
C LYS A 140 -8.46 -4.49 9.06
N SER A 141 -8.21 -4.85 10.31
CA SER A 141 -7.26 -5.89 10.71
C SER A 141 -7.81 -7.30 10.56
N ASN A 142 -9.13 -7.49 10.66
CA ASN A 142 -9.78 -8.78 10.82
C ASN A 142 -9.07 -9.66 11.88
N GLY A 143 -8.62 -9.05 12.97
CA GLY A 143 -7.95 -9.71 14.11
C GLY A 143 -6.47 -10.06 13.87
N VAL A 144 -5.86 -9.60 12.78
CA VAL A 144 -4.46 -9.87 12.45
C VAL A 144 -3.53 -9.01 13.32
N LEU A 145 -2.54 -9.67 13.94
CA LEU A 145 -1.42 -8.98 14.58
C LEU A 145 -0.50 -8.40 13.48
N THR A 146 -0.38 -7.09 13.45
CA THR A 146 0.46 -6.37 12.48
C THR A 146 1.88 -6.16 13.02
N GLY A 147 2.78 -5.66 12.15
CA GLY A 147 4.22 -5.69 12.36
C GLY A 147 4.79 -4.99 13.60
N SER A 148 6.12 -5.03 13.71
CA SER A 148 6.85 -4.59 14.90
C SER A 148 6.84 -3.08 15.11
N ALA A 149 6.75 -2.28 14.05
CA ALA A 149 6.46 -0.86 14.18
C ALA A 149 5.51 -0.39 13.08
N VAL A 150 4.42 0.23 13.51
CA VAL A 150 3.41 0.84 12.64
C VAL A 150 3.50 2.35 12.79
N TYR A 151 3.58 3.04 11.64
CA TYR A 151 3.67 4.49 11.58
C TYR A 151 2.43 5.06 10.90
N ILE A 152 1.76 6.00 11.57
CA ILE A 152 0.70 6.83 11.01
C ILE A 152 1.30 8.21 10.71
N GLU A 153 1.55 8.47 9.43
CA GLU A 153 2.13 9.72 8.93
C GLU A 153 1.14 10.53 8.08
N GLU A 154 -0.10 10.06 7.94
CA GLU A 154 -1.15 10.75 7.18
C GLU A 154 -1.55 12.07 7.84
N GLU A 155 -1.57 13.17 7.07
CA GLU A 155 -1.88 14.48 7.62
C GLU A 155 -3.39 14.74 7.75
N THR A 156 -4.24 13.98 7.07
CA THR A 156 -5.71 14.07 7.20
C THR A 156 -6.25 13.18 8.32
N SER A 157 -6.61 11.93 8.02
CA SER A 157 -7.14 11.00 9.02
C SER A 157 -6.90 9.53 8.71
N VAL A 158 -6.72 8.74 9.77
CA VAL A 158 -6.76 7.27 9.76
C VAL A 158 -7.80 6.83 10.77
N SER A 159 -8.69 5.93 10.37
CA SER A 159 -9.74 5.40 11.24
C SER A 159 -9.73 3.87 11.29
N LEU A 160 -10.04 3.30 12.45
CA LEU A 160 -10.17 1.85 12.60
C LEU A 160 -11.57 1.39 12.21
N ALA A 161 -11.65 0.25 11.52
CA ALA A 161 -12.90 -0.44 11.20
C ALA A 161 -13.16 -1.65 12.13
N ASP A 162 -12.16 -2.07 12.90
CA ASP A 162 -12.17 -3.15 13.87
C ASP A 162 -11.03 -2.98 14.90
N ASP A 163 -10.93 -3.91 15.85
CA ASP A 163 -9.83 -3.94 16.82
C ASP A 163 -8.48 -4.03 16.12
N PHE A 164 -7.49 -3.30 16.62
CA PHE A 164 -6.18 -3.20 15.99
C PHE A 164 -5.06 -3.64 16.93
N SER A 165 -4.39 -4.72 16.57
CA SER A 165 -3.25 -5.27 17.31
C SER A 165 -1.95 -5.08 16.54
N ILE A 166 -0.91 -4.61 17.24
CA ILE A 166 0.42 -4.35 16.72
C ILE A 166 1.40 -5.11 17.61
N SER A 167 2.38 -5.80 17.01
CA SER A 167 3.31 -6.62 17.79
C SER A 167 4.32 -5.80 18.57
N GLY A 168 4.52 -4.53 18.22
CA GLY A 168 5.45 -3.61 18.89
C GLY A 168 4.86 -2.20 18.99
N ALA A 169 5.53 -1.20 18.42
CA ALA A 169 5.18 0.20 18.63
C ALA A 169 4.17 0.76 17.61
N LEU A 170 3.21 1.57 18.10
CA LEU A 170 2.42 2.48 17.28
C LEU A 170 2.98 3.90 17.37
N THR A 171 3.46 4.43 16.25
CA THR A 171 3.92 5.82 16.16
C THR A 171 2.92 6.65 15.37
N HIS A 172 2.40 7.72 15.96
CA HIS A 172 1.44 8.63 15.35
C HIS A 172 2.06 10.03 15.22
N SER A 173 2.51 10.34 13.99
CA SER A 173 3.34 11.52 13.72
C SER A 173 2.61 12.69 13.05
N ALA A 174 1.39 12.47 12.54
CA ALA A 174 0.56 13.52 11.94
C ALA A 174 -0.92 13.12 11.89
N GLY A 175 -1.79 14.13 11.78
CA GLY A 175 -3.20 13.98 11.42
C GLY A 175 -4.09 13.46 12.55
N ILE A 176 -5.25 12.94 12.16
CA ILE A 176 -6.25 12.44 13.11
C ILE A 176 -6.24 10.91 13.11
N PHE A 177 -5.89 10.28 14.22
CA PHE A 177 -6.11 8.85 14.42
C PHE A 177 -7.38 8.62 15.24
N THR A 178 -8.38 7.94 14.67
CA THR A 178 -9.67 7.67 15.31
C THR A 178 -9.88 6.18 15.48
N THR A 179 -10.04 5.72 16.72
CA THR A 179 -10.19 4.30 17.04
C THR A 179 -11.61 3.79 16.86
N ASN A 180 -12.62 4.67 16.73
CA ASN A 180 -14.03 4.31 16.55
C ASN A 180 -14.56 3.31 17.59
N ASN A 181 -14.13 3.44 18.85
CA ASN A 181 -14.48 2.54 19.97
C ASN A 181 -13.87 1.13 19.86
N HIS A 182 -12.99 0.88 18.89
CA HIS A 182 -12.26 -0.37 18.77
C HIS A 182 -11.04 -0.41 19.70
N LYS A 183 -10.73 -1.58 20.22
CA LYS A 183 -9.57 -1.78 21.08
C LYS A 183 -8.28 -1.61 20.28
N VAL A 184 -7.29 -0.94 20.86
CA VAL A 184 -5.92 -0.89 20.34
C VAL A 184 -5.00 -1.61 21.30
N THR A 185 -4.12 -2.46 20.78
CA THR A 185 -3.10 -3.15 21.57
C THR A 185 -1.74 -3.00 20.88
N ALA A 186 -0.78 -2.43 21.60
CA ALA A 186 0.59 -2.22 21.16
C ALA A 186 1.53 -2.33 22.38
N GLU A 187 2.82 -2.60 22.17
CA GLU A 187 3.80 -2.54 23.26
C GLU A 187 4.04 -1.09 23.73
N SER A 188 3.87 -0.13 22.83
CA SER A 188 3.96 1.30 23.14
C SER A 188 3.23 2.15 22.11
N TYR A 189 2.83 3.35 22.53
CA TYR A 189 2.34 4.40 21.66
C TYR A 189 3.20 5.65 21.80
N SER A 190 3.68 6.19 20.67
CA SER A 190 4.37 7.49 20.61
C SER A 190 3.55 8.46 19.76
N GLY A 191 3.08 9.53 20.42
CA GLY A 191 2.41 10.67 19.80
C GLY A 191 3.20 11.97 19.96
N ASP A 192 4.51 11.90 20.21
CA ASP A 192 5.39 13.06 20.44
C ASP A 192 6.43 13.24 19.32
N THR A 193 6.42 12.37 18.31
CA THR A 193 7.39 12.34 17.21
C THR A 193 6.91 13.10 15.97
N GLY A 194 7.75 13.95 15.35
CA GLY A 194 7.38 14.73 14.16
C GLY A 194 6.89 16.15 14.47
N SER A 195 6.71 16.96 13.42
CA SER A 195 6.46 18.41 13.50
C SER A 195 5.05 18.85 13.14
N LYS A 196 4.16 17.90 12.83
CA LYS A 196 2.79 18.17 12.36
C LYS A 196 1.77 18.10 13.50
N PRO A 197 0.65 18.83 13.39
CA PRO A 197 -0.47 18.66 14.32
C PRO A 197 -0.99 17.22 14.30
N ARG A 198 -1.48 16.76 15.45
CA ARG A 198 -2.01 15.41 15.63
C ARG A 198 -3.15 15.37 16.62
N THR A 199 -4.09 14.46 16.42
CA THR A 199 -5.25 14.27 17.31
C THR A 199 -5.57 12.79 17.42
N LEU A 200 -5.64 12.28 18.66
CA LEU A 200 -6.05 10.91 18.95
C LEU A 200 -7.48 10.93 19.48
N ASN A 201 -8.41 10.33 18.75
CA ASN A 201 -9.81 10.19 19.13
C ASN A 201 -10.11 8.76 19.57
N LEU A 202 -10.23 8.55 20.89
CA LEU A 202 -10.45 7.22 21.48
C LEU A 202 -11.93 6.80 21.53
N GLY A 203 -12.87 7.75 21.62
CA GLY A 203 -14.25 7.40 21.94
C GLY A 203 -14.34 6.63 23.26
N SER A 204 -14.92 5.42 23.23
CA SER A 204 -14.94 4.47 24.35
C SER A 204 -13.91 3.34 24.24
N SER A 205 -12.88 3.49 23.39
CA SER A 205 -11.85 2.47 23.20
C SER A 205 -11.00 2.25 24.44
N ASP A 206 -10.65 0.99 24.66
CA ASP A 206 -9.51 0.63 25.50
C ASP A 206 -8.20 0.66 24.67
N PHE A 207 -7.15 1.21 25.26
CA PHE A 207 -5.82 1.29 24.66
C PHE A 207 -4.82 0.64 25.63
N TYR A 208 -4.18 -0.46 25.18
CA TYR A 208 -3.24 -1.25 25.98
C TYR A 208 -1.85 -1.27 25.36
#